data_AF-A0A946IC10-F1
#
_entry.id   AF-A0A946IC10-F1
#
_cell.length_a   1.000
_cell.length_b   1.000
_cell.length_c   1.000
_cell.angle_alpha   90.00
_cell.angle_beta   90.00
_cell.angle_gamma   90.00
#
_symmetry.space_group_name_H-M   'P 1'
#
loop_
_entity.id
_entity.type
_entity.pdbx_description
1 polymer ?
#
loop_
_entity_poly.entity_id
_entity_poly.type
_entity_poly.pdbx_seq_one_letter_code
_entity_poly.pdbx_strand_id
1 'polypeptide(L)'
;MDSIHLFTSALLFDLDGKPGPDGFSALVYAVHNGIAKPVKITNGTLEIMLYDGNATPVQSLNPRQVWSYSKTDLPRYLSQTSIGFSYNFTLKIDKSKPLPSNVSIGAKYISPDKDAVFAKTVSIAIEP
;
A
#
# COMPACT_ATOMS: atom_id res chain seq x y z
N MET A 1 5.96 10.05 -12.21
CA MET A 1 6.44 9.12 -11.17
C MET A 1 7.14 7.99 -11.87
N ASP A 2 8.33 7.64 -11.41
CA ASP A 2 9.17 6.60 -12.02
C ASP A 2 9.22 5.35 -11.14
N SER A 3 9.17 5.52 -9.81
CA SER A 3 9.01 4.43 -8.86
C SER A 3 8.15 4.86 -7.67
N ILE A 4 7.61 3.86 -6.97
CA ILE A 4 7.01 4.03 -5.65
C ILE A 4 7.59 2.99 -4.70
N HIS A 5 7.81 3.36 -3.44
CA HIS A 5 8.31 2.47 -2.41
C HIS A 5 7.24 2.27 -1.35
N LEU A 6 7.00 1.01 -0.99
CA LEU A 6 6.03 0.60 0.02
C LEU A 6 6.76 0.07 1.25
N PHE A 7 6.32 0.53 2.41
CA PHE A 7 6.68 0.00 3.71
C PHE A 7 5.40 -0.35 4.47
N THR A 8 5.43 -1.41 5.26
CA THR A 8 4.32 -1.84 6.09
C THR A 8 4.87 -2.41 7.39
N SER A 9 4.01 -2.55 8.40
CA SER A 9 4.35 -3.26 9.63
C SER A 9 4.62 -4.74 9.34
N ALA A 10 5.52 -5.33 10.12
CA ALA A 10 5.81 -6.77 10.02
C ALA A 10 4.65 -7.66 10.55
N LEU A 11 3.67 -7.05 11.22
CA LEU A 11 2.51 -7.70 11.81
C LEU A 11 1.24 -6.95 11.38
N LEU A 12 0.14 -7.71 11.34
CA LEU A 12 -1.21 -7.16 11.26
C LEU A 12 -1.71 -6.79 12.66
N PHE A 13 -2.64 -5.85 12.74
CA PHE A 13 -3.16 -5.27 13.98
C PHE A 13 -4.61 -5.66 14.22
N ASP A 14 -5.02 -5.69 15.48
CA ASP A 14 -6.44 -5.61 15.89
C ASP A 14 -6.81 -4.13 16.10
N LEU A 15 -7.73 -3.63 15.28
CA LEU A 15 -8.28 -2.28 15.29
C LEU A 15 -9.65 -2.20 15.96
N ASP A 16 -10.35 -3.32 16.16
CA ASP A 16 -11.72 -3.35 16.69
C ASP A 16 -11.86 -4.02 18.07
N GLY A 17 -10.74 -4.44 18.67
CA GLY A 17 -10.66 -5.05 19.99
C GLY A 17 -11.15 -6.50 20.02
N LYS A 18 -11.32 -7.14 18.85
CA LYS A 18 -11.75 -8.54 18.76
C LYS A 18 -10.57 -9.42 18.38
N PRO A 19 -10.52 -10.67 18.89
CA PRO A 19 -9.44 -11.59 18.56
C PRO A 19 -9.23 -11.73 17.05
N GLY A 20 -7.97 -11.56 16.65
CA GLY A 20 -7.50 -11.74 15.28
C GLY A 20 -7.18 -10.41 14.57
N PRO A 21 -6.21 -10.42 13.64
CA PRO A 21 -5.83 -9.22 12.93
C PRO A 21 -6.92 -8.75 11.97
N ASP A 22 -7.18 -7.45 11.95
CA ASP A 22 -8.15 -6.82 11.07
C ASP A 22 -7.67 -5.50 10.45
N GLY A 23 -6.39 -5.17 10.60
CA GLY A 23 -5.80 -4.03 9.91
C GLY A 23 -4.29 -4.09 9.76
N PHE A 24 -3.77 -3.14 8.99
CA PHE A 24 -2.33 -2.93 8.83
C PHE A 24 -2.01 -1.47 8.53
N SER A 25 -0.74 -1.12 8.63
CA SER A 25 -0.22 0.19 8.23
C SER A 25 0.50 0.10 6.90
N ALA A 26 0.36 1.12 6.06
CA ALA A 26 1.10 1.24 4.82
C ALA A 26 1.66 2.65 4.68
N LEU A 27 2.95 2.74 4.40
CA LEU A 27 3.66 3.97 4.13
C LEU A 27 4.20 3.93 2.71
N VAL A 28 3.79 4.90 1.89
CA VAL A 28 4.18 4.97 0.48
C VAL A 28 4.97 6.24 0.21
N TYR A 29 6.10 6.09 -0.47
CA TYR A 29 6.91 7.18 -1.01
C TYR A 29 6.82 7.17 -2.54
N ALA A 30 6.55 8.33 -3.13
CA ALA A 30 6.60 8.50 -4.59
C ALA A 30 7.92 9.12 -5.00
N VAL A 31 8.60 8.53 -5.97
CA VAL A 31 9.93 8.92 -6.41
C VAL A 31 9.89 9.34 -7.88
N HIS A 32 10.57 10.44 -8.16
CA HIS A 32 10.79 10.93 -9.51
C HIS A 32 12.29 10.99 -9.77
N ASN A 33 12.72 10.43 -10.91
CA ASN A 33 14.12 10.41 -11.29
C ASN A 33 14.64 11.85 -11.40
N GLY A 34 15.84 12.10 -10.86
CA GLY A 34 16.45 13.43 -10.82
C GLY A 34 16.04 14.30 -9.62
N ILE A 35 15.09 13.86 -8.79
CA ILE A 35 14.78 14.52 -7.51
C ILE A 35 15.23 13.63 -6.35
N ALA A 36 16.13 14.13 -5.51
CA ALA A 36 16.76 13.35 -4.45
C ALA A 36 15.78 12.91 -3.33
N LYS A 37 14.65 13.60 -3.18
CA LYS A 37 13.66 13.36 -2.12
C LYS A 37 12.34 12.86 -2.71
N PRO A 38 11.60 11.98 -2.01
CA PRO A 38 10.23 11.65 -2.37
C PRO A 38 9.35 12.88 -2.52
N VAL A 39 8.52 12.86 -3.56
CA VAL A 39 7.71 13.98 -4.03
C VAL A 39 6.24 13.74 -3.78
N LYS A 40 5.46 14.83 -3.78
CA LYS A 40 4.00 14.75 -3.72
C LYS A 40 3.46 14.22 -5.06
N ILE A 41 2.54 13.28 -4.98
CA ILE A 41 1.64 12.88 -6.07
C ILE A 41 0.65 14.03 -6.31
N THR A 42 0.73 14.66 -7.47
CA THR A 42 -0.13 15.79 -7.86
C THR A 42 -1.27 15.40 -8.79
N ASN A 43 -1.19 14.23 -9.42
CA ASN A 43 -2.21 13.68 -10.31
C ASN A 43 -2.17 12.14 -10.27
N GLY A 44 -3.17 11.49 -10.86
CA GLY A 44 -3.29 10.03 -10.88
C GLY A 44 -3.92 9.44 -9.62
N THR A 45 -3.74 8.12 -9.47
CA THR A 45 -4.35 7.31 -8.40
C THR A 45 -3.30 6.42 -7.76
N LEU A 46 -3.28 6.36 -6.43
CA LEU A 46 -2.51 5.38 -5.68
C LEU A 46 -3.43 4.27 -5.21
N GLU A 47 -3.09 3.03 -5.51
CA GLU A 47 -3.78 1.86 -4.99
C GLU A 47 -2.89 1.07 -4.04
N ILE A 48 -3.47 0.63 -2.92
CA ILE A 48 -2.88 -0.33 -1.99
C ILE A 48 -3.70 -1.61 -2.11
N MET A 49 -3.02 -2.75 -2.15
CA MET A 49 -3.63 -4.05 -2.43
C MET A 49 -3.20 -5.06 -1.37
N LEU A 50 -4.15 -5.87 -0.92
CA LEU A 50 -3.91 -7.04 -0.10
C LEU A 50 -4.13 -8.29 -0.96
N TYR A 51 -3.22 -9.24 -0.88
CA TYR A 51 -3.29 -10.54 -1.54
C TYR A 51 -3.25 -11.66 -0.52
N ASP A 52 -3.99 -12.73 -0.77
CA ASP A 52 -3.81 -13.98 -0.04
C ASP A 52 -2.56 -14.69 -0.57
N GLY A 53 -1.66 -15.13 0.32
CA GLY A 53 -0.43 -15.82 -0.05
C GLY A 53 0.73 -14.89 -0.45
N ASN A 54 1.71 -15.47 -1.14
CA ASN A 54 2.88 -14.75 -1.66
C ASN A 54 2.56 -14.16 -3.03
N ALA A 55 2.48 -12.84 -3.11
CA ALA A 55 2.27 -12.12 -4.36
C ALA A 55 3.56 -11.45 -4.82
N THR A 56 3.80 -11.46 -6.13
CA THR A 56 4.84 -10.63 -6.76
C THR A 56 4.20 -9.44 -7.47
N PRO A 57 4.92 -8.33 -7.67
CA PRO A 57 4.35 -7.10 -8.27
C PRO A 57 3.74 -7.27 -9.67
N VAL A 58 4.18 -8.30 -10.40
CA VAL A 58 3.84 -8.53 -11.82
C VAL A 58 2.85 -9.69 -11.99
N GLN A 59 2.67 -10.53 -10.96
CA GLN A 59 1.68 -11.58 -11.04
C GLN A 59 0.28 -10.96 -10.97
N SER A 60 -0.52 -11.22 -12.01
CA SER A 60 -1.94 -10.89 -12.12
C SER A 60 -2.78 -11.70 -11.12
N LEU A 61 -2.41 -11.65 -9.84
CA LEU A 61 -3.22 -12.18 -8.75
C LEU A 61 -4.39 -11.23 -8.56
N ASN A 62 -5.58 -11.80 -8.38
CA ASN A 62 -6.74 -11.02 -7.99
C ASN A 62 -6.51 -10.56 -6.54
N PRO A 63 -6.33 -9.25 -6.28
CA PRO A 63 -6.20 -8.77 -4.91
C PRO A 63 -7.46 -9.14 -4.14
N ARG A 64 -7.27 -9.62 -2.91
CA ARG A 64 -8.35 -9.84 -1.95
C ARG A 64 -9.13 -8.55 -1.71
N GLN A 65 -8.39 -7.45 -1.59
CA GLN A 65 -8.95 -6.14 -1.31
C GLN A 65 -8.05 -5.06 -1.91
N VAL A 66 -8.67 -3.99 -2.40
CA VAL A 66 -8.00 -2.83 -2.98
C VAL A 66 -8.54 -1.57 -2.32
N TRP A 67 -7.64 -0.71 -1.88
CA TRP A 67 -7.95 0.66 -1.47
C TRP A 67 -7.40 1.60 -2.55
N SER A 68 -8.25 2.44 -3.12
CA SER A 68 -7.92 3.34 -4.22
C SER A 68 -8.05 4.79 -3.77
N TYR A 69 -7.01 5.58 -3.97
CA TYR A 69 -6.90 6.97 -3.52
C TYR A 69 -6.56 7.87 -4.69
N SER A 70 -7.50 8.73 -5.07
CA SER A 70 -7.30 9.70 -6.13
C SER A 70 -6.53 10.93 -5.64
N LYS A 71 -6.16 11.81 -6.57
CA LYS A 71 -5.53 13.11 -6.25
C LYS A 71 -6.32 13.96 -5.23
N THR A 72 -7.63 13.79 -5.12
CA THR A 72 -8.45 14.53 -4.14
C THR A 72 -8.44 13.90 -2.75
N ASP A 73 -8.16 12.60 -2.65
CA ASP A 73 -8.12 11.86 -1.39
C ASP A 73 -6.74 11.92 -0.74
N LEU A 74 -5.70 11.82 -1.57
CA LEU A 74 -4.30 11.74 -1.17
C LEU A 74 -3.82 12.85 -0.21
N PRO A 75 -4.27 14.12 -0.29
CA PRO A 75 -3.87 15.14 0.66
C PRO A 75 -4.19 14.80 2.13
N ARG A 76 -5.20 13.97 2.40
CA ARG A 76 -5.59 13.56 3.76
C ARG A 76 -4.57 12.61 4.41
N TYR A 77 -3.76 11.93 3.61
CA TYR A 77 -2.78 10.93 4.04
C TYR A 77 -1.34 11.46 3.93
N LEU A 78 -1.17 12.67 3.42
CA LEU A 78 0.13 13.26 3.15
C LEU A 78 0.83 13.66 4.45
N SER A 79 2.07 13.25 4.60
CA SER A 79 2.98 13.71 5.65
C SER A 79 4.25 14.28 5.03
N GLN A 80 4.75 15.37 5.60
CA GLN A 80 6.03 15.97 5.23
C GLN A 80 7.06 15.64 6.30
N THR A 81 8.17 15.04 5.87
CA THR A 81 9.27 14.61 6.74
C THR A 81 10.59 15.23 6.26
N SER A 82 11.66 15.08 7.04
CA SER A 82 13.00 15.57 6.66
C SER A 82 13.52 14.94 5.36
N ILE A 83 13.11 13.71 5.06
CA ILE A 83 13.51 12.98 3.85
C ILE A 83 12.62 13.25 2.64
N GLY A 84 11.46 13.88 2.79
CA GLY A 84 10.54 14.20 1.69
C GLY A 84 9.07 13.98 2.07
N PHE A 85 8.22 13.79 1.06
CA PHE A 85 6.79 13.54 1.25
C PHE A 85 6.47 12.03 1.31
N SER A 86 5.54 11.66 2.18
CA SER A 86 5.05 10.29 2.31
C SER A 86 3.53 10.25 2.42
N TYR A 87 2.94 9.10 2.14
CA TYR A 87 1.52 8.84 2.33
C TYR A 87 1.36 7.73 3.36
N ASN A 88 0.72 8.03 4.49
CA ASN A 88 0.56 7.11 5.61
C ASN A 88 -0.90 6.66 5.73
N PHE A 89 -1.12 5.36 5.74
CA PHE A 89 -2.43 4.74 5.77
C PHE A 89 -2.53 3.75 6.93
N THR A 90 -3.69 3.74 7.58
CA THR A 90 -4.15 2.64 8.43
C THR A 90 -5.36 2.02 7.74
N LEU A 91 -5.23 0.76 7.34
CA LEU A 91 -6.17 0.09 6.45
C LEU A 91 -6.85 -1.05 7.18
N LYS A 92 -8.19 -1.05 7.14
CA LYS A 92 -9.02 -2.11 7.72
C LYS A 92 -9.27 -3.21 6.69
N ILE A 93 -8.90 -4.43 7.05
CA ILE A 93 -9.07 -5.64 6.27
C ILE A 93 -10.53 -6.09 6.33
N ASP A 94 -11.08 -6.47 5.17
CA ASP A 94 -12.36 -7.15 5.08
C ASP A 94 -12.26 -8.57 5.67
N LYS A 95 -13.04 -8.79 6.73
CA LYS A 95 -13.16 -10.05 7.48
C LYS A 95 -14.26 -10.98 6.94
N SER A 96 -14.86 -10.68 5.79
CA SER A 96 -15.88 -11.53 5.14
C SER A 96 -15.41 -12.97 4.86
N LYS A 97 -14.10 -13.16 4.68
CA LYS A 97 -13.43 -14.46 4.62
C LYS A 97 -12.29 -14.53 5.66
N PRO A 98 -11.94 -15.71 6.19
CA PRO A 98 -10.76 -15.86 7.04
C PRO A 98 -9.47 -15.42 6.33
N LEU A 99 -8.48 -14.99 7.10
CA LEU A 99 -7.14 -14.73 6.58
C LEU A 99 -6.36 -16.06 6.41
N PRO A 100 -5.55 -16.21 5.34
CA PRO A 100 -4.63 -17.33 5.19
C PRO A 100 -3.47 -17.27 6.20
N SER A 101 -2.56 -18.24 6.18
CA SER A 101 -1.34 -18.22 7.01
C SER A 101 -0.32 -17.15 6.60
N ASN A 102 -0.45 -16.57 5.41
CA ASN A 102 0.38 -15.46 4.95
C ASN A 102 -0.37 -14.58 3.96
N VAL A 103 -0.10 -13.29 4.00
CA VAL A 103 -0.61 -12.30 3.05
C VAL A 103 0.52 -11.51 2.44
N SER A 104 0.27 -10.89 1.30
CA SER A 104 1.18 -9.93 0.68
C SER A 104 0.49 -8.59 0.49
N ILE A 105 1.24 -7.52 0.74
CA ILE A 105 0.80 -6.14 0.55
C ILE A 105 1.53 -5.56 -0.63
N GLY A 106 0.78 -5.00 -1.57
CA GLY A 106 1.31 -4.31 -2.74
C GLY A 106 0.84 -2.86 -2.77
N ALA A 107 1.54 -2.05 -3.55
CA ALA A 107 1.09 -0.72 -3.94
C ALA A 107 1.36 -0.51 -5.43
N LYS A 108 0.48 0.22 -6.11
CA LYS A 108 0.71 0.67 -7.48
C LYS A 108 0.23 2.10 -7.66
N TYR A 109 0.96 2.86 -8.45
CA TYR A 109 0.57 4.19 -8.89
C TYR A 109 0.11 4.12 -10.34
N ILE A 110 -1.10 4.60 -10.60
CA ILE A 110 -1.70 4.69 -11.93
C ILE A 110 -1.57 6.14 -12.39
N SER A 111 -0.74 6.34 -13.42
CA SER A 111 -0.63 7.63 -14.08
C SER A 111 -1.78 7.82 -15.06
N PRO A 112 -2.28 9.06 -15.29
CA PRO A 112 -3.27 9.31 -16.33
C PRO A 112 -2.74 9.02 -17.75
N ASP A 113 -1.45 9.28 -17.98
CA ASP A 113 -0.85 9.28 -19.32
C ASP A 113 0.25 8.23 -19.53
N LYS A 114 0.51 7.37 -18.54
CA LYS A 114 1.62 6.39 -18.55
C LYS A 114 1.17 5.08 -17.92
N ASP A 115 1.97 4.04 -18.17
CA ASP A 115 1.79 2.73 -17.51
C ASP A 115 1.84 2.84 -15.99
N ALA A 116 1.17 1.89 -15.33
CA ALA A 116 1.17 1.78 -13.89
C ALA A 116 2.56 1.40 -13.36
N VAL A 117 2.94 2.01 -12.24
CA VAL A 117 4.20 1.77 -11.55
C VAL A 117 3.92 0.97 -10.29
N PHE A 118 4.54 -0.20 -10.14
CA PHE A 118 4.33 -1.09 -9.01
C PHE A 118 5.47 -0.98 -7.99
N ALA A 119 5.13 -0.94 -6.70
CA ALA A 119 6.09 -1.17 -5.63
C ALA A 119 6.43 -2.65 -5.53
N LYS A 120 7.57 -2.96 -4.91
CA LYS A 120 7.81 -4.32 -4.41
C LYS A 120 6.75 -4.68 -3.37
N THR A 121 6.27 -5.92 -3.43
CA THR A 121 5.35 -6.46 -2.44
C THR A 121 6.08 -6.78 -1.14
N VAL A 122 5.35 -6.73 -0.03
CA VAL A 122 5.83 -7.13 1.29
C VAL A 122 4.96 -8.27 1.80
N SER A 123 5.56 -9.41 2.11
CA SER A 123 4.86 -10.57 2.69
C SER A 123 4.83 -10.48 4.21
N ILE A 124 3.69 -10.81 4.80
CA ILE A 124 3.47 -10.88 6.24
C ILE A 124 2.96 -12.28 6.56
N ALA A 125 3.64 -12.98 7.48
CA ALA A 125 3.14 -14.21 8.05
C ALA A 125 2.06 -13.89 9.08
N ILE A 126 1.00 -14.70 9.10
CA ILE A 126 -0.09 -14.60 10.07
C ILE A 126 0.10 -15.74 11.04
N GLU A 127 0.43 -15.39 12.29
CA GLU A 127 0.56 -16.36 13.36
C GLU A 127 -0.81 -16.99 13.66
N PRO A 128 -0.85 -18.32 13.92
CA PRO A 128 -2.09 -19.07 14.17
C PRO A 128 -2.79 -18.70 15.48
#